data_AF-A0A8X6JXH3-F1
#
_entry.id   AF-A0A8X6JXH3-F1
#
_cell.length_a   1.000
_cell.length_b   1.000
_cell.length_c   1.000
_cell.angle_alpha   90.00
_cell.angle_beta   90.00
_cell.angle_gamma   90.00
#
_symmetry.space_group_name_H-M   'P 1'
#
loop_
_entity.id
_entity.type
_entity.pdbx_description
1 polymer ?
#
loop_
_entity_poly.entity_id
_entity_poly.type
_entity_poly.pdbx_seq_one_letter_code
_entity_poly.pdbx_strand_id
1 'polypeptide(L)'
;MLKLENLRTEKIKHGLLGGVEMSKNHNRYRLNLSSLDDKFNCQIEAMGQTKICSSLPMIKNEKCTKVLESKGIYISDVRQHGDHCLFEENPEEIHLLLGANTAVCLFTERIEHFPGHEIAAFETKLGWTLIGRLKSKNNSI
;
A
#
# COMPACT_ATOMS: atom_id res chain seq x y z
N MET A 1 -14.03 -4.76 -8.28
CA MET A 1 -13.79 -3.58 -9.15
C MET A 1 -14.28 -2.31 -8.46
N LEU A 2 -13.40 -1.33 -8.25
CA LEU A 2 -13.75 -0.05 -7.61
C LEU A 2 -14.73 0.73 -8.49
N LYS A 3 -15.87 1.18 -7.94
CA LYS A 3 -16.80 2.07 -8.64
C LYS A 3 -16.26 3.50 -8.51
N LEU A 4 -15.73 4.05 -9.60
CA LEU A 4 -15.06 5.35 -9.62
C LEU A 4 -15.91 6.41 -10.33
N GLU A 5 -16.12 7.54 -9.67
CA GLU A 5 -16.71 8.74 -10.29
C GLU A 5 -15.59 9.59 -10.89
N ASN A 6 -15.64 9.80 -12.22
CA ASN A 6 -14.72 10.72 -12.88
C ASN A 6 -15.08 12.17 -12.53
N LEU A 7 -14.13 12.90 -11.96
CA LEU A 7 -14.31 14.31 -11.63
C LEU A 7 -13.91 15.23 -12.78
N ARG A 8 -12.73 14.97 -13.37
CA ARG A 8 -12.12 15.80 -14.41
C ARG A 8 -11.00 15.05 -15.13
N THR A 9 -10.60 15.57 -16.29
CA THR A 9 -9.36 15.16 -16.97
C THR A 9 -8.33 16.28 -16.87
N GLU A 10 -7.14 15.95 -16.39
CA GLU A 10 -6.02 16.87 -16.21
C GLU A 10 -4.88 16.51 -17.17
N LYS A 11 -4.30 17.52 -17.85
CA LYS A 11 -3.09 17.35 -18.65
C LYS A 11 -1.87 17.61 -17.77
N ILE A 12 -1.06 16.58 -17.54
CA ILE A 12 0.12 16.64 -16.67
C ILE A 12 1.38 16.48 -17.51
N LYS A 13 2.36 17.35 -17.25
CA LYS A 13 3.72 17.21 -17.74
C LYS A 13 4.56 16.45 -16.71
N HIS A 14 5.02 15.27 -17.10
CA HIS A 14 5.93 14.44 -16.34
C HIS A 14 7.36 14.81 -16.72
N GLY A 15 8.16 15.24 -15.74
CA GLY A 15 9.61 15.36 -15.89
C GLY A 15 10.26 14.02 -15.52
N LEU A 16 10.95 13.41 -16.48
CA LEU A 16 11.68 12.17 -16.27
C LEU A 16 13.17 12.45 -16.08
N LEU A 17 13.87 11.51 -15.43
CA LEU A 17 15.32 11.56 -15.30
C LEU A 17 15.97 11.66 -16.70
N GLY A 18 17.02 12.48 -16.80
CA GLY A 18 17.68 12.78 -18.07
C GLY A 18 17.05 13.94 -18.86
N GLY A 19 16.11 14.68 -18.25
CA GLY A 19 15.53 15.89 -18.86
C GLY A 19 14.45 15.63 -19.91
N VAL A 20 13.93 14.40 -19.98
CA VAL A 20 12.83 14.05 -20.89
C VAL A 20 11.52 14.53 -20.27
N GLU A 21 10.75 15.30 -21.03
CA GLU A 21 9.39 15.70 -20.65
C GLU A 21 8.35 14.88 -21.43
N MET A 22 7.30 14.42 -20.75
CA MET A 22 6.15 13.78 -21.38
C MET A 22 4.85 14.41 -20.90
N SER A 23 3.98 14.80 -21.84
CA SER A 23 2.64 15.28 -21.51
C SER A 23 1.62 14.15 -21.64
N LYS A 24 0.83 13.90 -20.59
CA LYS A 24 -0.23 12.88 -20.62
C LYS A 24 -1.50 13.39 -19.95
N ASN A 25 -2.65 13.02 -20.51
CA ASN A 25 -3.95 13.29 -19.91
C ASN A 25 -4.27 12.18 -18.90
N HIS A 26 -4.70 12.59 -17.71
CA HIS A 26 -5.12 11.70 -16.66
C HIS A 26 -6.51 12.05 -16.19
N ASN A 27 -7.35 11.03 -16.03
CA ASN A 27 -8.62 11.17 -15.35
C ASN A 27 -8.37 11.25 -13.84
N ARG A 28 -9.09 12.13 -13.17
CA ARG A 28 -9.08 12.22 -11.71
C ARG A 28 -10.38 11.68 -11.16
N TYR A 29 -10.27 10.86 -10.13
CA TYR A 29 -11.38 10.16 -9.52
C TYR A 29 -11.50 10.52 -8.06
N ARG A 30 -12.74 10.58 -7.59
CA ARG A 30 -13.04 10.70 -6.16
C ARG A 30 -13.20 9.32 -5.56
N LEU A 31 -12.55 9.10 -4.43
CA LEU A 31 -12.58 7.84 -3.68
C LEU A 31 -12.98 8.13 -2.24
N ASN A 32 -13.81 7.27 -1.68
CA ASN A 32 -14.01 7.22 -0.24
C ASN A 32 -13.22 6.02 0.29
N LEU A 33 -12.23 6.30 1.13
CA LEU A 33 -11.50 5.29 1.88
C LEU A 33 -12.19 5.10 3.22
N SER A 34 -12.37 3.85 3.64
CA SER A 34 -12.88 3.51 4.96
C SER A 34 -12.05 2.40 5.59
N SER A 35 -11.97 2.40 6.92
CA SER A 35 -11.47 1.26 7.68
C SER A 35 -12.47 0.11 7.62
N LEU A 36 -11.99 -1.14 7.79
CA LEU A 36 -12.84 -2.34 7.78
C LEU A 36 -13.83 -2.39 8.95
N ASP A 37 -13.57 -1.62 10.01
CA ASP A 37 -14.46 -1.47 11.17
C ASP A 37 -15.34 -0.22 11.09
N ASP A 38 -15.35 0.47 9.93
CA ASP A 38 -16.11 1.68 9.62
C ASP A 38 -15.89 2.87 10.57
N LYS A 39 -14.91 2.82 11.47
CA LYS A 39 -14.61 3.90 12.43
C LYS A 39 -13.93 5.09 11.78
N PHE A 40 -13.27 4.90 10.65
CA PHE A 40 -12.63 5.96 9.90
C PHE A 40 -13.13 5.96 8.47
N ASN A 41 -13.40 7.16 7.96
CA ASN A 41 -13.58 7.40 6.55
C ASN A 41 -12.95 8.72 6.14
N CYS A 42 -12.45 8.80 4.92
CA CYS A 42 -12.03 10.04 4.30
C CYS A 42 -12.23 10.01 2.79
N GLN A 43 -12.42 11.18 2.23
CA GLN A 43 -12.47 11.35 0.79
C GLN A 43 -11.09 11.76 0.26
N ILE A 44 -10.65 11.13 -0.81
CA ILE A 44 -9.41 11.47 -1.51
C ILE A 44 -9.66 11.63 -3.01
N GLU A 45 -8.77 12.37 -3.68
CA GLU A 45 -8.70 12.37 -5.14
C GLU A 45 -7.47 11.57 -5.59
N ALA A 46 -7.69 10.62 -6.50
CA ALA A 46 -6.62 9.83 -7.11
C ALA A 46 -6.61 10.01 -8.62
N MET A 47 -5.42 9.88 -9.20
CA MET A 47 -5.20 10.00 -10.62
C MET A 47 -5.19 8.62 -11.28
N GLY A 48 -5.94 8.49 -12.37
CA GLY A 48 -5.99 7.28 -13.17
C GLY A 48 -4.66 6.99 -13.87
N GLN A 49 -4.21 5.75 -13.74
CA GLN A 49 -3.04 5.20 -14.43
C GLN A 49 -3.39 3.81 -14.94
N THR A 50 -2.92 3.46 -16.15
CA THR A 50 -3.09 2.12 -16.71
C THR A 50 -2.35 1.07 -15.89
N LYS A 51 -1.19 1.45 -15.32
CA LYS A 51 -0.39 0.63 -14.41
C LYS A 51 0.27 1.56 -13.40
N ILE A 52 0.07 1.29 -12.12
CA ILE A 52 0.65 2.10 -11.03
C ILE A 52 2.09 1.66 -10.75
N CYS A 53 2.32 0.35 -10.59
CA CYS A 53 3.64 -0.21 -10.32
C CYS A 53 3.75 -1.65 -10.86
N SER A 54 4.95 -2.22 -10.81
CA SER A 54 5.15 -3.67 -10.83
C SER A 54 4.68 -4.31 -9.51
N SER A 55 4.66 -5.64 -9.46
CA SER A 55 4.37 -6.37 -8.23
C SER A 55 5.31 -5.97 -7.10
N LEU A 56 4.78 -5.92 -5.87
CA LEU A 56 5.57 -5.67 -4.67
C LEU A 56 6.07 -6.99 -4.08
N PRO A 57 7.26 -6.98 -3.43
CA PRO A 57 7.75 -8.16 -2.74
C PRO A 57 6.88 -8.46 -1.52
N MET A 58 6.29 -9.65 -1.49
CA MET A 58 5.49 -10.10 -0.35
C MET A 58 6.36 -10.43 0.87
N ILE A 59 5.80 -10.29 2.08
CA ILE A 59 6.45 -10.74 3.32
C ILE A 59 6.48 -12.27 3.38
N LYS A 60 7.68 -12.85 3.21
CA LYS A 60 7.91 -14.32 3.25
C LYS A 60 8.53 -14.84 4.55
N ASN A 61 8.66 -13.99 5.58
CA ASN A 61 9.36 -14.36 6.82
C ASN A 61 8.38 -14.82 7.91
N GLU A 62 8.22 -16.13 8.08
CA GLU A 62 7.36 -16.72 9.12
C GLU A 62 7.69 -16.27 10.55
N LYS A 63 8.95 -15.93 10.83
CA LYS A 63 9.32 -15.40 12.16
C LYS A 63 8.74 -14.01 12.36
N CYS A 64 8.80 -13.16 11.33
CA CYS A 64 8.18 -11.84 11.39
C CYS A 64 6.66 -11.94 11.54
N THR A 65 6.00 -12.82 10.80
CA THR A 65 4.54 -12.98 10.87
C THR A 65 4.10 -13.44 12.25
N LYS A 66 4.77 -14.45 12.85
CA LYS A 66 4.47 -14.92 14.21
C LYS A 66 4.65 -13.84 15.27
N VAL A 67 5.67 -13.00 15.14
CA VAL A 67 5.91 -11.88 16.07
C VAL A 67 4.84 -10.79 15.93
N LEU A 68 4.34 -10.56 14.71
CA LEU A 68 3.25 -9.63 14.47
C LEU A 68 1.93 -10.17 15.04
N GLU A 69 1.63 -11.44 14.78
CA GLU A 69 0.44 -12.13 15.28
C GLU A 69 0.40 -12.17 16.81
N SER A 70 1.53 -12.40 17.48
CA SER A 70 1.59 -12.39 18.96
C SER A 70 1.31 -11.01 19.56
N LYS A 71 1.44 -9.94 18.77
CA LYS A 71 1.03 -8.57 19.12
C LYS A 71 -0.38 -8.21 18.63
N GLY A 72 -1.12 -9.16 18.07
CA GLY A 72 -2.45 -8.93 17.48
C GLY A 72 -2.42 -8.14 16.17
N ILE A 73 -1.27 -8.11 15.47
CA ILE A 73 -1.11 -7.46 14.17
C ILE A 73 -1.11 -8.52 13.08
N TYR A 74 -2.07 -8.44 12.18
CA TYR A 74 -2.23 -9.39 11.07
C TYR A 74 -1.91 -8.71 9.75
N ILE A 75 -1.12 -9.38 8.90
CA ILE A 75 -0.71 -8.86 7.59
C ILE A 75 -1.60 -9.49 6.52
N SER A 76 -2.20 -8.67 5.65
CA SER A 76 -2.95 -9.14 4.48
C SER A 76 -2.06 -9.67 3.35
N ASP A 77 -0.80 -9.25 3.33
CA ASP A 77 0.22 -9.63 2.32
C ASP A 77 0.81 -11.05 2.53
N VAL A 78 0.20 -11.87 3.40
CA VAL A 78 0.65 -13.26 3.65
C VAL A 78 -0.44 -14.22 3.18
N ARG A 79 -0.10 -15.12 2.25
CA ARG A 79 -0.97 -16.22 1.85
C ARG A 79 -1.08 -17.23 2.99
N GLN A 80 -2.06 -17.08 3.88
CA GLN A 80 -2.39 -18.14 4.83
C GLN A 80 -3.36 -19.13 4.16
N HIS A 81 -2.93 -20.39 4.08
CA HIS A 81 -3.79 -21.53 3.69
C HIS A 81 -4.39 -21.55 2.27
N GLY A 82 -3.68 -21.00 1.27
CA GLY A 82 -4.05 -21.21 -0.14
C GLY A 82 -5.29 -20.45 -0.61
N ASP A 83 -6.05 -19.83 0.30
CA ASP A 83 -7.00 -18.79 -0.03
C ASP A 83 -6.24 -17.46 -0.10
N HIS A 84 -6.35 -16.81 -1.26
CA HIS A 84 -5.99 -15.42 -1.41
C HIS A 84 -6.80 -14.59 -0.39
N CYS A 85 -6.30 -13.40 -0.01
CA CYS A 85 -7.18 -12.38 0.54
C CYS A 85 -8.49 -12.40 -0.28
N LEU A 86 -9.61 -12.60 0.41
CA LEU A 86 -10.90 -13.13 -0.09
C LEU A 86 -11.54 -12.42 -1.31
N PHE A 87 -10.88 -11.45 -1.94
CA PHE A 87 -11.51 -10.49 -2.84
C PHE A 87 -10.69 -10.05 -4.06
N GLU A 88 -9.51 -10.61 -4.36
CA GLU A 88 -8.72 -10.18 -5.53
C GLU A 88 -8.24 -11.33 -6.43
N GLU A 89 -8.65 -11.29 -7.71
CA GLU A 89 -8.19 -12.20 -8.78
C GLU A 89 -6.69 -12.05 -9.06
N ASN A 90 -6.11 -10.88 -8.75
CA ASN A 90 -4.71 -10.57 -8.99
C ASN A 90 -4.09 -9.87 -7.75
N PRO A 91 -3.69 -10.61 -6.71
CA PRO A 91 -3.23 -10.05 -5.44
C PRO A 91 -1.88 -9.31 -5.55
N GLU A 92 -1.22 -9.39 -6.71
CA GLU A 92 0.04 -8.70 -6.96
C GLU A 92 -0.15 -7.32 -7.60
N GLU A 93 -1.39 -6.97 -7.95
CA GLU A 93 -1.73 -5.70 -8.60
C GLU A 93 -2.00 -4.59 -7.57
N ILE A 94 -1.32 -3.46 -7.72
CA ILE A 94 -1.58 -2.28 -6.90
C ILE A 94 -2.76 -1.51 -7.51
N HIS A 95 -3.90 -1.52 -6.81
CA HIS A 95 -5.10 -0.79 -7.21
C HIS A 95 -5.09 0.69 -6.82
N LEU A 96 -4.36 1.07 -5.76
CA LEU A 96 -4.31 2.44 -5.24
C LEU A 96 -2.92 2.76 -4.68
N LEU A 97 -2.40 3.94 -5.06
CA LEU A 97 -1.16 4.49 -4.50
C LEU A 97 -1.45 5.82 -3.83
N LEU A 98 -1.07 5.93 -2.56
CA LEU A 98 -1.20 7.16 -1.78
C LEU A 98 0.13 7.91 -1.76
N GLY A 99 0.09 9.17 -2.18
CA GLY A 99 1.23 10.07 -2.04
C GLY A 99 1.51 10.38 -0.56
N ALA A 100 2.75 10.75 -0.24
CA ALA A 100 3.16 11.06 1.13
C ALA A 100 2.31 12.19 1.76
N ASN A 101 1.90 13.17 0.96
CA ASN A 101 1.01 14.25 1.35
C ASN A 101 -0.38 13.78 1.83
N THR A 102 -0.84 12.62 1.35
CA THR A 102 -2.11 12.01 1.77
C THR A 102 -1.88 10.99 2.89
N ALA A 103 -0.81 10.19 2.78
CA ALA A 103 -0.49 9.14 3.74
C ALA A 103 -0.23 9.68 5.15
N VAL A 104 0.37 10.87 5.27
CA VAL A 104 0.63 11.51 6.57
C VAL A 104 -0.64 11.66 7.43
N CYS A 105 -1.79 11.92 6.81
CA CYS A 105 -3.07 12.09 7.51
C CYS A 105 -3.67 10.77 8.05
N LEU A 106 -3.14 9.63 7.58
CA LEU A 106 -3.58 8.30 7.98
C LEU A 106 -2.77 7.77 9.16
N PHE A 107 -1.52 8.18 9.34
CA PHE A 107 -0.71 7.72 10.46
C PHE A 107 -1.30 8.19 11.80
N THR A 108 -1.15 7.32 12.78
CA THR A 108 -1.39 7.63 14.19
C THR A 108 -0.05 7.75 14.92
N GLU A 109 -0.08 7.94 16.23
CA GLU A 109 1.12 8.04 17.06
C GLU A 109 1.67 6.66 17.46
N ARG A 110 0.95 5.57 17.21
CA ARG A 110 1.34 4.23 17.67
C ARG A 110 2.28 3.55 16.68
N ILE A 111 3.45 3.19 17.19
CA ILE A 111 4.50 2.48 16.46
C ILE A 111 4.93 1.26 17.27
N GLU A 112 4.91 0.10 16.65
CA GLU A 112 5.39 -1.15 17.23
C GLU A 112 6.73 -1.53 16.59
N HIS A 113 7.79 -1.51 17.39
CA HIS A 113 9.10 -1.98 16.98
C HIS A 113 9.24 -3.49 17.22
N PHE A 114 10.05 -4.14 16.37
CA PHE A 114 10.32 -5.57 16.44
C PHE A 114 11.82 -5.81 16.68
N PRO A 115 12.24 -5.96 17.95
CA PRO A 115 13.64 -6.21 18.29
C PRO A 115 14.22 -7.39 17.50
N GLY A 116 15.44 -7.23 16.98
CA GLY A 116 16.09 -8.24 16.14
C GLY A 116 15.66 -8.24 14.67
N HIS A 117 14.68 -7.41 14.29
CA HIS A 117 14.23 -7.21 12.92
C HIS A 117 14.34 -5.73 12.51
N GLU A 118 14.65 -5.46 11.24
CA GLU A 118 14.74 -4.10 10.70
C GLU A 118 13.38 -3.61 10.18
N ILE A 119 12.32 -3.91 10.93
CA ILE A 119 10.92 -3.64 10.58
C ILE A 119 10.23 -2.97 11.78
N ALA A 120 9.32 -2.06 11.49
CA ALA A 120 8.37 -1.47 12.43
C ALA A 120 6.95 -1.49 11.83
N ALA A 121 5.95 -1.62 12.68
CA ALA A 121 4.54 -1.52 12.29
C ALA A 121 4.02 -0.17 12.77
N PHE A 122 3.49 0.59 11.83
CA PHE A 122 2.86 1.87 12.09
C PHE A 122 1.35 1.66 12.05
N GLU A 123 0.69 2.07 13.12
CA GLU A 123 -0.76 2.09 13.13
C GLU A 123 -1.24 3.28 12.31
N THR A 124 -2.18 3.00 11.42
CA THR A 124 -2.88 3.98 10.60
C THR A 124 -4.37 3.88 10.87
N LYS A 125 -5.11 4.89 10.46
CA LYS A 125 -6.58 4.88 10.52
C LYS A 125 -7.23 3.82 9.61
N LEU A 126 -6.45 3.15 8.76
CA LEU A 126 -6.91 2.04 7.90
C LEU A 126 -6.40 0.66 8.37
N GLY A 127 -5.71 0.58 9.52
CA GLY A 127 -5.05 -0.63 10.01
C GLY A 127 -3.54 -0.48 10.11
N TRP A 128 -2.78 -1.56 9.97
CA TRP A 128 -1.33 -1.55 10.17
C TRP A 128 -0.55 -1.46 8.85
N THR A 129 0.46 -0.61 8.81
CA THR A 129 1.44 -0.53 7.71
C THR A 129 2.82 -0.92 8.21
N LEU A 130 3.46 -1.87 7.53
CA LEU A 130 4.83 -2.26 7.85
C LEU A 130 5.83 -1.42 7.08
N ILE A 131 6.86 -0.92 7.78
CA ILE A 131 7.94 -0.14 7.22
C ILE A 131 9.25 -0.77 7.66
N GLY A 132 10.16 -1.00 6.72
CA GLY A 132 11.47 -1.54 7.05
C GLY A 132 12.13 -2.30 5.91
N ARG A 133 13.24 -2.95 6.23
CA ARG A 133 13.95 -3.82 5.29
C ARG A 133 13.63 -5.27 5.60
N LEU A 134 13.09 -5.95 4.61
CA LEU A 134 13.09 -7.41 4.60
C LEU A 134 14.51 -7.85 4.28
N LYS A 135 15.18 -8.53 5.22
CA LYS A 135 16.45 -9.19 4.91
C LYS A 135 16.17 -10.32 3.92
N SER A 136 16.47 -10.07 2.65
CA SER A 136 16.67 -11.11 1.66
C SER A 136 17.78 -12.03 2.18
N LYS A 137 17.53 -13.34 2.27
CA LYS A 137 18.63 -14.30 2.28
C LYS A 137 19.28 -14.19 0.90
N ASN A 138 20.33 -13.39 0.77
CA ASN A 138 21.22 -13.51 -0.36
C ASN A 138 21.87 -14.89 -0.24
N ASN A 139 21.51 -15.80 -1.16
CA ASN A 139 22.45 -16.84 -1.53
C ASN A 139 23.64 -16.10 -2.15
N SER A 140 24.78 -16.21 -1.50
CA SER A 140 26.07 -15.73 -1.99
C SER A 140 26.29 -16.22 -3.41
N ILE A 141 26.77 -15.31 -4.26
CA ILE A 141 27.42 -15.64 -5.54
C ILE A 141 28.69 -16.43 -5.25
#